data_AF-A0A2M8Q7L7-F1
#
_entry.id   AF-A0A2M8Q7L7-F1
#
_cell.length_a   1.000
_cell.length_b   1.000
_cell.length_c   1.000
_cell.angle_alpha   90.00
_cell.angle_beta   90.00
_cell.angle_gamma   90.00
#
_symmetry.space_group_name_H-M   'P 1'
#
loop_
_entity.id
_entity.type
_entity.pdbx_description
1 polymer ?
#
loop_
_entity_poly.entity_id
_entity_poly.type
_entity_poly.pdbx_seq_one_letter_code
_entity_poly.pdbx_strand_id
1 'polypeptide(L)'
;DADSVATTQAVLQRFAPDGPWKVEAKSVFELDPRESGVFEIVYSWGVLHHTGDMFRALRSAAAMVAPEGLFVFALYRRIWMDWFWRWEKRWYAQASTAHQAAARRLYKALFRLGLRLTGRRFEDYVTTYRSNRGMSFEHDVHDWLGGWPYESISPREVQD
;
A
#
# COMPACT_ATOMS: atom_id res chain seq x y z
N ASP A 1 -11.93 1.41 -4.61
CA ASP A 1 -12.27 1.60 -3.18
C ASP A 1 -13.01 2.93 -3.06
N ALA A 2 -14.28 2.91 -2.70
CA ALA A 2 -15.10 4.12 -2.58
C ALA A 2 -14.76 4.94 -1.33
N ASP A 3 -14.36 4.29 -0.23
CA ASP A 3 -14.04 4.94 1.03
C ASP A 3 -12.74 5.72 0.93
N SER A 4 -11.74 5.17 0.23
CA SER A 4 -10.48 5.87 -0.08
C SER A 4 -10.72 7.13 -0.93
N VAL A 5 -11.63 7.06 -1.90
CA VAL A 5 -11.99 8.21 -2.77
C VAL A 5 -12.72 9.28 -1.96
N ALA A 6 -13.71 8.89 -1.17
CA ALA A 6 -14.46 9.80 -0.30
C ALA A 6 -13.54 10.47 0.74
N THR A 7 -12.60 9.71 1.31
CA THR A 7 -11.60 10.24 2.25
C THR A 7 -10.70 11.28 1.57
N THR A 8 -10.22 11.00 0.36
CA THR A 8 -9.40 11.94 -0.41
C THR A 8 -10.15 13.24 -0.69
N GLN A 9 -11.41 13.15 -1.12
CA GLN A 9 -12.27 14.30 -1.35
C GLN A 9 -12.49 15.11 -0.07
N ALA A 10 -12.79 14.45 1.05
CA ALA A 10 -13.01 15.13 2.33
C ALA A 10 -11.77 15.87 2.85
N VAL A 11 -10.58 15.28 2.68
CA VAL A 11 -9.30 15.94 3.03
C VAL A 11 -9.08 17.17 2.16
N LEU A 12 -9.24 17.04 0.85
CA LEU A 12 -9.05 18.16 -0.08
C LEU A 12 -10.08 19.28 0.15
N GLN A 13 -11.36 18.95 0.36
CA GLN A 13 -12.38 19.94 0.73
C GLN A 13 -12.06 20.67 2.02
N ARG A 14 -11.49 19.99 3.02
CA ARG A 14 -11.18 20.61 4.30
C ARG A 14 -9.96 21.52 4.25
N PHE A 15 -8.92 21.13 3.53
CA PHE A 15 -7.61 21.79 3.60
C PHE A 15 -7.23 22.57 2.34
N ALA A 16 -7.90 22.32 1.22
CA ALA A 16 -7.72 23.03 -0.05
C ALA A 16 -9.08 23.21 -0.78
N PRO A 17 -10.11 23.79 -0.12
CA PRO A 17 -11.47 23.89 -0.67
C PRO A 17 -11.53 24.55 -2.05
N ASP A 18 -10.69 25.56 -2.28
CA ASP A 18 -10.62 26.33 -3.53
C ASP A 18 -9.45 25.87 -4.43
N GLY A 19 -8.82 24.74 -4.12
CA GLY A 19 -7.70 24.21 -4.88
C GLY A 19 -8.12 23.59 -6.22
N PRO A 20 -7.26 23.62 -7.25
CA PRO A 20 -7.54 23.03 -8.56
C PRO A 20 -7.32 21.51 -8.53
N TRP A 21 -8.18 20.77 -7.83
CA TRP A 21 -8.08 19.31 -7.71
C TRP A 21 -9.28 18.59 -8.32
N LYS A 22 -9.02 17.37 -8.79
CA LYS A 22 -10.03 16.42 -9.26
C LYS A 22 -9.71 15.06 -8.64
N VAL A 23 -10.73 14.35 -8.17
CA VAL A 23 -10.59 13.00 -7.61
C VAL A 23 -11.45 12.05 -8.44
N GLU A 24 -10.84 10.98 -8.95
CA GLU A 24 -11.51 9.99 -9.79
C GLU A 24 -11.24 8.58 -9.28
N ALA A 25 -12.29 7.75 -9.28
CA ALA A 25 -12.17 6.32 -9.03
C ALA A 25 -11.89 5.62 -10.36
N LYS A 26 -10.63 5.28 -10.63
CA LYS A 26 -10.22 4.62 -11.87
C LYS A 26 -9.18 3.52 -11.61
N SER A 27 -9.25 2.43 -12.36
CA SER A 27 -8.18 1.43 -12.35
C SER A 27 -6.94 1.99 -13.04
N VAL A 28 -5.75 1.72 -12.50
CA VAL A 28 -4.49 2.07 -13.19
C VAL A 28 -4.42 1.44 -14.58
N PHE A 29 -5.06 0.28 -14.77
CA PHE A 29 -5.10 -0.45 -16.03
C PHE A 29 -6.03 0.15 -17.09
N GLU A 30 -6.85 1.11 -16.70
CA GLU A 30 -7.81 1.82 -17.57
C GLU A 30 -7.33 3.24 -17.91
N LEU A 31 -6.17 3.67 -17.39
CA LEU A 31 -5.62 4.97 -17.70
C LEU A 31 -5.26 5.07 -19.18
N ASP A 32 -5.71 6.14 -19.82
CA ASP A 32 -5.44 6.45 -21.22
C ASP A 32 -5.02 7.93 -21.33
N PRO A 33 -3.79 8.23 -21.77
CA PRO A 33 -3.34 9.60 -22.02
C PRO A 33 -4.20 10.39 -23.01
N ARG A 34 -4.92 9.71 -23.91
CA ARG A 34 -5.82 10.36 -24.88
C ARG A 34 -7.10 10.88 -24.22
N GLU A 35 -7.55 10.24 -23.15
CA GLU A 35 -8.75 10.63 -22.41
C GLU A 35 -8.42 11.64 -21.31
N SER A 36 -7.36 11.38 -20.54
CA SER A 36 -7.06 12.15 -19.32
C SER A 36 -5.89 13.14 -19.50
N GLY A 37 -5.24 13.14 -20.66
CA GLY A 37 -4.03 13.93 -20.90
C GLY A 37 -2.78 13.30 -20.29
N VAL A 38 -1.68 14.06 -20.34
CA VAL A 38 -0.40 13.72 -19.70
C VAL A 38 -0.04 14.78 -18.67
N PHE A 39 0.80 14.41 -17.70
CA PHE A 39 1.16 15.24 -16.56
C PHE A 39 2.67 15.41 -16.45
N GLU A 40 3.11 16.59 -16.03
CA GLU A 40 4.54 16.88 -15.78
C GLU A 40 5.11 16.01 -14.65
N ILE A 41 4.29 15.66 -13.66
CA ILE A 41 4.64 14.78 -12.56
C ILE A 41 3.53 13.75 -12.37
N VAL A 42 3.88 12.47 -12.48
CA VAL A 42 3.04 11.35 -12.05
C VAL A 42 3.71 10.73 -10.83
N TYR A 43 2.94 10.41 -9.78
CA TYR A 43 3.49 9.70 -8.63
C TYR A 43 2.62 8.54 -8.15
N SER A 44 3.27 7.52 -7.61
CA SER A 44 2.59 6.42 -6.94
C SER A 44 3.38 5.88 -5.76
N TRP A 45 2.83 6.02 -4.56
CA TRP A 45 3.54 5.69 -3.34
C TRP A 45 3.00 4.41 -2.70
N GLY A 46 3.58 3.27 -3.07
CA GLY A 46 3.36 2.01 -2.35
C GLY A 46 2.10 1.22 -2.75
N VAL A 47 1.57 1.39 -3.96
CA VAL A 47 0.32 0.70 -4.39
C VAL A 47 0.42 -0.12 -5.68
N LEU A 48 1.31 0.22 -6.62
CA LEU A 48 1.35 -0.48 -7.93
C LEU A 48 1.78 -1.96 -7.84
N HIS A 49 2.55 -2.32 -6.81
CA HIS A 49 2.97 -3.69 -6.55
C HIS A 49 1.90 -4.56 -5.86
N HIS A 50 0.71 -3.99 -5.62
CA HIS A 50 -0.48 -4.69 -5.11
C HIS A 50 -1.53 -4.89 -6.21
N THR A 51 -1.16 -4.83 -7.48
CA THR A 51 -2.11 -4.88 -8.60
C THR A 51 -2.28 -6.27 -9.20
N GLY A 52 -1.32 -7.16 -8.98
CA GLY A 52 -1.28 -8.51 -9.58
C GLY A 52 -0.64 -8.54 -10.97
N ASP A 53 -0.33 -7.38 -11.54
CA ASP A 53 0.47 -7.18 -12.74
C ASP A 53 1.21 -5.85 -12.63
N MET A 54 2.21 -5.82 -11.75
CA MET A 54 2.99 -4.63 -11.39
C MET A 54 3.66 -4.00 -12.61
N PHE A 55 4.18 -4.79 -13.56
CA PHE A 55 4.83 -4.25 -14.75
C PHE A 55 3.84 -3.56 -15.68
N ARG A 56 2.64 -4.13 -15.88
CA ARG A 56 1.59 -3.43 -16.62
C ARG A 56 1.15 -2.17 -15.88
N ALA A 57 1.00 -2.22 -14.55
CA ALA A 57 0.61 -1.06 -13.75
C ALA A 57 1.63 0.08 -13.85
N LEU A 58 2.93 -0.26 -13.82
CA LEU A 58 4.02 0.69 -14.06
C LEU A 58 3.96 1.31 -15.45
N ARG A 59 3.80 0.50 -16.50
CA ARG A 59 3.70 1.01 -17.88
C ARG A 59 2.48 1.92 -18.06
N SER A 60 1.33 1.54 -17.51
CA SER A 60 0.10 2.34 -17.59
C SER A 60 0.25 3.67 -16.86
N ALA A 61 0.85 3.69 -15.66
CA ALA A 61 1.13 4.93 -14.95
C ALA A 61 2.19 5.80 -15.66
N ALA A 62 3.26 5.19 -16.17
CA ALA A 62 4.32 5.90 -16.90
C ALA A 62 3.83 6.52 -18.21
N ALA A 63 2.85 5.90 -18.89
CA ALA A 63 2.25 6.45 -20.11
C ALA A 63 1.54 7.79 -19.87
N MET A 64 1.14 8.09 -18.64
CA MET A 64 0.50 9.35 -18.25
C MET A 64 1.51 10.49 -18.06
N VAL A 65 2.82 10.24 -18.20
CA VAL A 65 3.88 11.24 -18.00
C VAL A 65 4.09 12.02 -19.29
N ALA A 66 4.15 13.34 -19.19
CA ALA A 66 4.44 14.22 -20.32
C ALA A 66 5.89 14.05 -20.81
N PRO A 67 6.22 14.45 -22.05
CA PRO A 67 7.62 14.57 -22.49
C PRO A 67 8.42 15.42 -21.49
N GLU A 68 9.63 14.99 -21.14
CA GLU A 68 10.49 15.59 -20.11
C GLU A 68 9.89 15.61 -18.68
N GLY A 69 8.77 14.93 -18.45
CA GLY A 69 8.13 14.81 -17.15
C GLY A 69 8.81 13.77 -16.23
N LEU A 70 8.35 13.72 -14.98
CA LEU A 70 8.89 12.83 -13.95
C LEU A 70 7.86 11.81 -13.48
N PHE A 71 8.28 10.55 -13.41
CA PHE A 71 7.54 9.50 -12.73
C PHE A 71 8.23 9.12 -11.41
N VAL A 72 7.57 9.37 -10.29
CA VAL A 72 8.09 9.06 -8.94
C VAL A 72 7.28 7.93 -8.32
N PHE A 73 7.92 6.83 -7.93
CA PHE A 73 7.19 5.73 -7.31
C PHE A 73 7.97 4.99 -6.22
N ALA A 74 7.23 4.29 -5.37
CA ALA A 74 7.75 3.41 -4.34
C ALA A 74 7.14 2.01 -4.46
N LEU A 75 8.01 0.99 -4.52
CA LEU A 75 7.64 -0.42 -4.66
C LEU A 75 8.37 -1.28 -3.62
N TYR A 76 7.86 -2.48 -3.37
CA TYR A 76 8.62 -3.46 -2.60
C TYR A 76 9.89 -3.89 -3.33
N ARG A 77 11.01 -3.76 -2.63
CA ARG A 77 12.30 -4.25 -3.09
C ARG A 77 12.32 -5.78 -2.99
N ARG A 78 12.78 -6.42 -4.05
CA ARG A 78 12.99 -7.87 -4.09
C ARG A 78 13.98 -8.31 -3.01
N ILE A 79 13.60 -9.34 -2.23
CA ILE A 79 14.38 -9.93 -1.16
C ILE A 79 14.30 -11.47 -1.20
N TRP A 80 15.24 -12.14 -0.54
CA TRP A 80 15.31 -13.61 -0.53
C TRP A 80 14.06 -14.30 0.07
N MET A 81 13.26 -13.56 0.84
CA MET A 81 12.05 -14.06 1.51
C MET A 81 10.75 -13.83 0.70
N ASP A 82 10.83 -13.34 -0.54
CA ASP A 82 9.61 -13.02 -1.32
C ASP A 82 8.69 -14.21 -1.54
N TRP A 83 9.23 -15.43 -1.65
CA TRP A 83 8.42 -16.63 -1.77
C TRP A 83 7.52 -16.83 -0.53
N PHE A 84 8.04 -16.54 0.66
CA PHE A 84 7.31 -16.66 1.91
C PHE A 84 6.26 -15.55 2.03
N TRP A 85 6.62 -14.30 1.73
CA TRP A 85 5.67 -13.19 1.74
C TRP A 85 4.52 -13.42 0.77
N ARG A 86 4.81 -13.84 -0.47
CA ARG A 86 3.77 -14.19 -1.45
C ARG A 86 2.84 -15.28 -0.93
N TRP A 87 3.39 -16.32 -0.31
CA TRP A 87 2.58 -17.40 0.26
C TRP A 87 1.72 -16.92 1.44
N GLU A 88 2.32 -16.21 2.40
CA GLU A 88 1.65 -15.72 3.60
C GLU A 88 0.52 -14.74 3.27
N LYS A 89 0.79 -13.72 2.45
CA LYS A 89 -0.19 -12.73 2.02
C LYS A 89 -1.34 -13.38 1.25
N ARG A 90 -1.04 -14.29 0.32
CA ARG A 90 -2.06 -15.01 -0.45
C ARG A 90 -2.93 -15.88 0.44
N TRP A 91 -2.32 -16.64 1.34
CA TRP A 91 -3.05 -17.48 2.29
C TRP A 91 -3.96 -16.62 3.17
N TYR A 92 -3.44 -15.54 3.76
CA TYR A 92 -4.20 -14.68 4.66
C TYR A 92 -5.39 -14.02 3.94
N ALA A 93 -5.17 -13.48 2.74
CA ALA A 93 -6.21 -12.83 1.95
C ALA A 93 -7.35 -13.80 1.54
N GLN A 94 -7.04 -15.10 1.41
CA GLN A 94 -8.01 -16.14 1.04
C GLN A 94 -8.57 -16.90 2.25
N ALA A 95 -8.02 -16.67 3.44
CA ALA A 95 -8.43 -17.36 4.65
C ALA A 95 -9.80 -16.89 5.15
N SER A 96 -10.53 -17.79 5.83
CA SER A 96 -11.77 -17.40 6.51
C SER A 96 -11.50 -16.38 7.62
N THR A 97 -12.51 -15.61 7.99
CA THR A 97 -12.43 -14.61 9.06
C THR A 97 -11.91 -15.19 10.38
N ALA A 98 -12.28 -16.43 10.70
CA ALA A 98 -11.79 -17.17 11.87
C ALA A 98 -10.29 -17.45 11.80
N HIS A 99 -9.79 -17.89 10.64
CA HIS A 99 -8.37 -18.15 10.42
C HIS A 99 -7.54 -16.85 10.38
N GLN A 100 -8.05 -15.79 9.75
CA GLN A 100 -7.41 -14.47 9.80
C GLN A 100 -7.32 -13.95 11.23
N ALA A 101 -8.39 -14.10 12.02
CA ALA A 101 -8.38 -13.73 13.43
C ALA A 101 -7.39 -14.56 14.25
N ALA A 102 -7.27 -15.85 13.98
CA ALA A 102 -6.28 -16.72 14.60
C ALA A 102 -4.85 -16.28 14.26
N ALA A 103 -4.56 -15.98 12.98
CA ALA A 103 -3.27 -15.47 12.54
C ALA A 103 -2.92 -14.14 13.20
N ARG A 104 -3.86 -13.19 13.26
CA ARG A 104 -3.66 -11.91 14.00
C ARG A 104 -3.36 -12.15 15.48
N ARG A 105 -4.09 -13.07 16.14
CA ARG A 105 -3.82 -13.41 17.55
C ARG A 105 -2.42 -13.99 17.74
N LEU A 106 -2.01 -14.93 16.87
CA LEU A 106 -0.68 -15.52 16.91
C LEU A 106 0.42 -14.48 16.68
N TYR A 107 0.28 -13.66 15.64
CA TYR A 107 1.20 -12.56 15.36
C TYR A 107 1.36 -11.63 16.56
N LYS A 108 0.25 -11.16 17.14
CA LYS A 108 0.29 -10.28 18.31
C LYS A 108 0.90 -10.94 19.54
N ALA A 109 0.65 -12.23 19.77
CA ALA A 109 1.26 -12.97 20.87
C ALA A 109 2.79 -13.05 20.72
N LEU A 110 3.27 -13.37 19.52
CA LEU A 110 4.71 -13.40 19.22
C LEU A 110 5.34 -12.00 19.30
N PHE A 111 4.66 -10.97 18.79
CA PHE A 111 5.12 -9.59 18.87
C PHE A 111 5.22 -9.11 20.32
N ARG A 112 4.21 -9.40 21.15
CA ARG A 112 4.21 -9.08 22.59
C ARG A 112 5.33 -9.80 23.33
N LEU A 113 5.58 -11.08 22.99
CA LEU A 113 6.71 -11.83 23.53
C LEU A 113 8.05 -11.17 23.13
N GLY A 114 8.20 -10.80 21.86
CA GLY A 114 9.39 -10.09 21.36
C GLY A 114 9.65 -8.77 22.08
N LEU A 115 8.61 -7.93 22.26
CA LEU A 115 8.74 -6.70 23.04
C LEU A 115 9.20 -6.97 24.47
N ARG A 116 8.58 -7.95 25.14
CA ARG A 116 8.93 -8.35 26.51
C ARG A 116 10.39 -8.80 26.62
N LEU A 117 10.88 -9.58 25.66
CA LEU A 117 12.28 -10.02 25.61
C LEU A 117 13.26 -8.85 25.43
N THR A 118 12.81 -7.72 24.87
CA THR A 118 13.58 -6.48 24.75
C THR A 118 13.34 -5.48 25.90
N GLY A 119 12.65 -5.89 26.97
CA GLY A 119 12.34 -5.02 28.12
C GLY A 119 11.26 -3.98 27.85
N ARG A 120 10.57 -4.05 26.71
CA ARG A 120 9.50 -3.12 26.32
C ARG A 120 8.13 -3.70 26.65
N ARG A 121 7.20 -2.83 27.06
CA ARG A 121 5.80 -3.22 27.29
C ARG A 121 4.98 -3.02 26.02
N PHE A 122 4.11 -3.99 25.74
CA PHE A 122 3.23 -3.91 24.57
C PHE A 122 2.18 -2.80 24.71
N GLU A 123 1.72 -2.55 25.94
CA GLU A 123 0.71 -1.53 26.20
C GLU A 123 1.24 -0.13 25.86
N ASP A 124 2.48 0.18 26.24
CA ASP A 124 3.15 1.46 25.95
C ASP A 124 3.38 1.65 24.44
N TYR A 125 3.66 0.56 23.73
CA TYR A 125 3.80 0.57 22.28
C TYR A 125 2.47 0.87 21.59
N VAL A 126 1.37 0.26 22.03
CA VAL A 126 0.06 0.42 21.40
C VAL A 126 -0.55 1.79 21.68
N THR A 127 -0.38 2.34 22.89
CA THR A 127 -0.94 3.66 23.25
C THR A 127 -0.41 4.79 22.36
N THR A 128 0.87 4.74 22.00
CA THR A 128 1.51 5.73 21.11
C THR A 128 1.43 5.38 19.62
N TYR A 129 0.90 4.21 19.28
CA TYR A 129 0.92 3.70 17.91
C TYR A 129 0.16 4.61 16.94
N ARG A 130 -1.06 5.01 17.33
CA ARG A 130 -1.95 5.79 16.46
C ARG A 130 -1.38 7.15 16.11
N SER A 131 -0.76 7.84 17.06
CA SER A 131 -0.13 9.15 16.82
C SER A 131 1.07 9.04 15.88
N ASN A 132 1.82 7.93 15.93
CA ASN A 132 3.03 7.75 15.13
C ASN A 132 2.74 7.22 13.72
N ARG A 133 1.70 6.40 13.56
CA ARG A 133 1.41 5.67 12.31
C ARG A 133 0.17 6.17 11.57
N GLY A 134 -0.70 6.93 12.24
CA GLY A 134 -1.96 7.43 11.67
C GLY A 134 -3.12 6.43 11.69
N MET A 135 -2.91 5.21 12.20
CA MET A 135 -3.93 4.16 12.30
C MET A 135 -3.80 3.35 13.60
N SER A 136 -4.84 2.62 13.99
CA SER A 136 -4.72 1.75 15.19
C SER A 136 -3.88 0.52 14.88
N PHE A 137 -3.20 0.01 15.91
CA PHE A 137 -2.34 -1.18 15.78
C PHE A 137 -3.09 -2.40 15.21
N GLU A 138 -4.35 -2.59 15.59
CA GLU A 138 -5.16 -3.73 15.12
C GLU A 138 -5.47 -3.65 13.62
N HIS A 139 -5.79 -2.47 13.09
CA HIS A 139 -6.02 -2.30 11.65
C HIS A 139 -4.69 -2.47 10.89
N ASP A 140 -3.59 -1.90 11.40
CA ASP A 140 -2.28 -2.01 10.76
C ASP A 140 -1.83 -3.47 10.66
N VAL A 141 -2.02 -4.27 11.72
CA VAL A 141 -1.74 -5.71 11.68
C VAL A 141 -2.62 -6.44 10.67
N HIS A 142 -3.91 -6.09 10.58
CA HIS A 142 -4.81 -6.71 9.62
C HIS A 142 -4.40 -6.40 8.18
N ASP A 143 -4.16 -5.12 7.88
CA ASP A 143 -3.81 -4.63 6.54
C ASP A 143 -2.42 -5.13 6.13
N TRP A 144 -1.46 -5.15 7.06
CA TRP A 144 -0.12 -5.66 6.81
C TRP A 144 -0.14 -7.14 6.43
N LEU A 145 -0.89 -7.99 7.15
CA LEU A 145 -1.07 -9.40 6.78
C LEU A 145 -1.90 -9.57 5.48
N GLY A 146 -2.82 -8.64 5.24
CA GLY A 146 -3.75 -8.67 4.10
C GLY A 146 -3.23 -8.13 2.78
N GLY A 147 -2.01 -7.57 2.74
CA GLY A 147 -1.42 -6.93 1.56
C GLY A 147 -1.14 -7.87 0.37
N TRP A 148 -2.19 -8.40 -0.24
CA TRP A 148 -2.19 -9.24 -1.44
C TRP A 148 -2.95 -8.53 -2.57
N PRO A 149 -2.53 -8.63 -3.85
CA PRO A 149 -1.31 -9.26 -4.40
C PRO A 149 0.01 -8.75 -3.78
N TYR A 150 1.03 -9.61 -3.69
CA TYR A 150 2.39 -9.20 -3.32
C TYR A 150 3.30 -9.37 -4.53
N GLU A 151 3.81 -8.25 -5.03
CA GLU A 151 4.83 -8.20 -6.07
C GLU A 151 6.03 -7.41 -5.56
N SER A 152 7.21 -7.71 -6.09
CA SER A 152 8.45 -7.03 -5.71
C SER A 152 9.36 -6.93 -6.93
N ILE A 153 10.28 -5.98 -6.89
CA ILE A 153 11.16 -5.68 -8.00
C ILE A 153 12.59 -5.42 -7.53
N SER A 154 13.58 -5.83 -8.31
CA SER A 154 14.98 -5.42 -8.07
C SER A 154 15.29 -4.09 -8.78
N PRO A 155 16.29 -3.32 -8.30
CA PRO A 155 16.68 -2.07 -8.94
C PRO A 155 17.04 -2.23 -10.43
N ARG A 156 17.59 -3.38 -10.82
CA ARG A 156 17.93 -3.68 -12.22
C ARG A 156 16.68 -3.83 -13.09
N GLU A 157 15.67 -4.57 -12.60
CA GLU A 157 14.40 -4.74 -13.32
C GLU A 157 13.60 -3.44 -13.46
N VAL A 158 13.91 -2.41 -12.67
CA VAL A 158 13.33 -1.06 -12.83
C VAL A 158 14.02 -0.28 -13.95
N GLN A 159 15.29 -0.57 -14.23
CA GLN A 159 16.12 0.13 -15.22
C GLN A 159 15.99 -0.46 -16.62
N ASP A 160 15.63 -1.75 -16.70
CA ASP A 160 15.38 -2.50 -17.94
C ASP A 160 13.99 -2.17 -18.53
#